data_AF-A0A532UUD6-F1
#
_entry.id   AF-A0A532UUD6-F1
#
_cell.length_a   1.000
_cell.length_b   1.000
_cell.length_c   1.000
_cell.angle_alpha   90.00
_cell.angle_beta   90.00
_cell.angle_gamma   90.00
#
_symmetry.space_group_name_H-M   'P 1'
#
loop_
_entity.id
_entity.type
_entity.pdbx_description
1 polymer ?
#
loop_
_entity_poly.entity_id
_entity_poly.type
_entity_poly.pdbx_seq_one_letter_code
_entity_poly.pdbx_strand_id
1 'polypeptide(L)' 'MLVIDKLKIHLPAQMRNRADIIARLVAQELTSTSQKSEITISELRTPAVQVHSSFTDNQIARCISTEIQTQINQLSVESC' A
#
# COMPACT_ATOMS: atom_id res chain seq x y z
N MET A 1 7.64 12.05 8.05
CA MET A 1 7.09 10.88 8.78
C MET A 1 5.73 10.55 8.16
N LEU A 2 5.48 9.29 7.80
CA LEU A 2 4.19 8.86 7.25
C LEU A 2 3.41 8.13 8.33
N VAL A 3 2.19 8.58 8.62
CA VAL A 3 1.26 7.90 9.52
C VAL A 3 -0.02 7.60 8.75
N ILE A 4 -0.41 6.32 8.73
CA ILE A 4 -1.67 5.84 8.13
C ILE A 4 -2.46 5.15 9.24
N ASP A 5 -3.56 5.77 9.69
CA ASP A 5 -4.35 5.22 10.81
C ASP A 5 -5.07 3.93 10.41
N LYS A 6 -5.55 3.88 9.16
CA LYS A 6 -6.29 2.74 8.62
C LYS A 6 -5.92 2.51 7.16
N LEU A 7 -5.35 1.34 6.89
CA LEU A 7 -5.09 0.84 5.54
C LEU A 7 -6.06 -0.31 5.22
N LYS A 8 -6.87 -0.14 4.18
CA LYS A 8 -7.75 -1.21 3.66
C LYS A 8 -7.23 -1.68 2.32
N ILE A 9 -6.77 -2.93 2.28
CA ILE A 9 -6.30 -3.60 1.07
C ILE A 9 -7.39 -4.56 0.59
N HIS A 10 -7.83 -4.38 -0.65
CA HIS A 10 -8.74 -5.32 -1.30
C HIS A 10 -7.92 -6.36 -2.07
N LEU A 11 -7.84 -7.57 -1.52
CA LEU A 11 -7.24 -8.72 -2.19
C LEU A 11 -8.32 -9.59 -2.84
N PRO A 12 -8.04 -10.21 -3.99
CA PRO A 12 -8.92 -11.22 -4.57
C PRO A 12 -9.18 -12.37 -3.60
N ALA A 13 -10.37 -12.97 -3.65
CA ALA A 13 -10.76 -14.05 -2.74
C ALA A 13 -9.77 -15.24 -2.73
N GLN A 14 -9.12 -15.50 -3.86
CA GLN A 14 -8.12 -16.55 -4.04
C GLN A 14 -6.86 -16.32 -3.19
N MET A 15 -6.61 -15.09 -2.75
CA MET A 15 -5.45 -14.68 -1.96
C MET A 15 -5.79 -14.51 -0.47
N ARG A 16 -7.00 -14.88 -0.05
CA ARG A 16 -7.45 -14.74 1.35
C ARG A 16 -6.49 -15.42 2.35
N ASN A 17 -5.93 -16.57 1.99
CA ASN A 17 -5.00 -17.33 2.84
C ASN A 17 -3.59 -16.72 2.92
N ARG A 18 -3.30 -15.72 2.09
CA ARG A 18 -2.01 -15.01 2.02
C ARG A 18 -2.14 -13.56 2.48
N ALA A 19 -3.34 -13.14 2.87
CA ALA A 19 -3.69 -11.74 3.08
C ALA A 19 -2.92 -11.10 4.23
N ASP A 20 -2.69 -11.86 5.30
CA ASP A 20 -1.89 -11.47 6.46
C ASP A 20 -0.42 -11.24 6.10
N ILE A 21 0.18 -12.16 5.34
CA ILE A 21 1.57 -12.08 4.87
C ILE A 21 1.72 -10.86 3.95
N ILE A 22 0.81 -10.70 2.98
CA ILE A 22 0.81 -9.57 2.05
C ILE A 22 0.67 -8.24 2.81
N ALA A 23 -0.26 -8.14 3.76
CA ALA A 23 -0.44 -6.92 4.55
C ALA A 23 0.83 -6.54 5.33
N ARG A 24 1.52 -7.53 5.91
CA ARG A 24 2.78 -7.30 6.63
C ARG A 24 3.88 -6.81 5.70
N LEU A 25 4.03 -7.44 4.52
CA LEU A 25 5.01 -7.03 3.53
C LEU A 25 4.72 -5.63 2.99
N VAL A 26 3.45 -5.27 2.77
CA VAL A 26 3.07 -3.90 2.38
C VAL A 26 3.50 -2.90 3.45
N ALA A 27 3.25 -3.19 4.74
CA ALA A 27 3.71 -2.32 5.81
C ALA A 27 5.24 -2.15 5.81
N GLN A 28 6.00 -3.23 5.57
CA GLN A 28 7.46 -3.17 5.49
C GLN A 28 7.96 -2.32 4.31
N GLU A 29 7.37 -2.48 3.13
CA GLU A 29 7.68 -1.69 1.94
C GLU A 29 7.39 -0.19 2.18
N LEU A 30 6.24 0.14 2.78
CA LEU A 30 5.88 1.53 3.10
C LEU A 30 6.80 2.14 4.17
N THR A 31 7.24 1.36 5.16
CA THR A 31 8.18 1.84 6.18
C THR A 31 9.56 2.13 5.59
N SER A 32 9.94 1.38 4.55
CA SER A 32 11.20 1.59 3.82
C SER A 32 11.17 2.82 2.92
N THR A 33 10.00 3.41 2.71
CA THR A 33 9.84 4.55 1.82
C THR A 33 10.09 5.85 2.59
N SER A 34 11.20 6.52 2.29
CA SER A 34 11.57 7.78 2.92
C SER A 34 10.70 8.93 2.38
N GLN A 35 9.85 9.48 3.24
CA GLN A 35 9.09 10.68 2.92
C GLN A 35 9.82 11.94 3.38
N LYS A 36 9.93 12.92 2.47
CA LYS A 36 10.54 14.23 2.73
C LYS A 36 9.69 15.11 3.68
N SER A 37 8.41 14.81 3.80
CA SER A 37 7.44 15.61 4.57
C SER A 37 6.70 14.74 5.59
N GLU A 38 6.09 15.39 6.58
CA GLU A 38 5.16 14.74 7.49
C GLU A 38 3.77 14.69 6.87
N ILE A 39 3.22 13.49 6.71
CA ILE A 39 1.92 13.27 6.09
C ILE A 39 1.13 12.31 6.99
N THR A 40 -0.05 12.76 7.41
CA THR A 40 -1.00 11.93 8.17
C THR A 40 -2.24 11.69 7.32
N ILE A 41 -2.59 10.42 7.13
CA ILE A 41 -3.74 10.00 6.33
C ILE A 41 -4.66 9.15 7.21
N SER A 42 -5.88 9.63 7.46
CA SER A 42 -6.82 8.95 8.35
C SER A 42 -7.38 7.65 7.76
N GLU A 43 -7.60 7.60 6.43
CA GLU A 43 -7.99 6.38 5.74
C GLU A 43 -7.43 6.41 4.31
N LEU A 44 -6.69 5.37 3.94
CA LEU A 44 -6.26 5.17 2.56
C LEU A 44 -6.87 3.87 2.02
N ARG A 45 -7.57 4.00 0.89
CA ARG A 45 -8.15 2.87 0.17
C ARG A 45 -7.32 2.59 -1.06
N THR A 46 -6.68 1.43 -1.08
CA THR A 46 -5.95 1.02 -2.28
C THR A 46 -6.93 0.66 -3.39
N PRO A 47 -6.73 1.16 -4.62
CA PRO A 47 -7.50 0.71 -5.77
C PRO A 47 -7.26 -0.80 -5.98
N ALA A 48 -8.14 -1.42 -6.77
CA ALA A 48 -8.01 -2.84 -7.10
C ALA A 48 -6.68 -3.07 -7.84
N VAL A 49 -5.69 -3.62 -7.13
CA VAL A 49 -4.40 -3.94 -7.73
C VAL A 49 -4.60 -5.15 -8.62
N GLN A 50 -4.24 -5.01 -9.90
CA GLN A 50 -4.24 -6.13 -10.83
C GLN A 50 -3.12 -7.08 -10.44
N VAL A 51 -3.46 -8.12 -9.68
CA VAL A 51 -2.54 -9.14 -9.21
C VAL A 51 -2.81 -10.45 -9.95
N HIS A 52 -1.74 -11.06 -10.48
CA HIS A 52 -1.84 -12.36 -11.13
C HIS A 52 -1.61 -13.49 -10.12
N SER A 53 -2.21 -14.65 -10.37
CA SER A 53 -2.05 -15.85 -9.53
C SER A 53 -0.60 -16.35 -9.46
N SER A 54 0.24 -16.01 -10.44
CA SER A 54 1.67 -16.34 -10.48
C SER A 54 2.54 -15.42 -9.63
N PHE A 55 1.99 -14.33 -9.06
CA PHE A 55 2.80 -13.40 -8.29
C PHE A 55 3.11 -13.96 -6.89
N THR A 56 4.38 -13.81 -6.50
CA THR A 56 4.83 -14.03 -5.13
C THR A 56 4.26 -12.97 -4.18
N ASP A 57 4.23 -13.25 -2.88
CA ASP A 57 3.72 -12.30 -1.88
C ASP A 57 4.48 -10.97 -1.92
N ASN A 58 5.80 -11.01 -2.11
CA ASN A 58 6.65 -9.83 -2.24
C ASN A 58 6.29 -9.00 -3.47
N GLN A 59 6.02 -9.64 -4.62
CA GLN A 59 5.61 -8.92 -5.84
C GLN A 59 4.26 -8.22 -5.63
N ILE A 60 3.31 -8.91 -5.01
CA ILE A 60 1.99 -8.34 -4.69
C ILE A 60 2.14 -7.15 -3.75
N ALA A 61 2.90 -7.31 -2.67
CA ALA A 61 3.13 -6.25 -1.69
C ALA A 61 3.82 -5.03 -2.30
N ARG A 62 4.81 -5.23 -3.17
CA ARG A 62 5.50 -4.15 -3.87
C ARG A 62 4.57 -3.39 -4.83
N CYS A 63 3.71 -4.10 -5.57
CA CYS A 63 2.71 -3.47 -6.43
C CYS A 63 1.74 -2.60 -5.62
N ILE A 64 1.20 -3.14 -4.52
CA ILE A 64 0.29 -2.39 -3.63
C ILE A 64 0.98 -1.16 -3.05
N SER A 65 2.20 -1.31 -2.55
CA SER A 65 2.95 -0.23 -1.90
C SER A 65 3.32 0.87 -2.89
N THR A 66 3.65 0.51 -4.13
CA THR A 66 3.92 1.48 -5.21
C THR A 66 2.68 2.31 -5.52
N GLU A 67 1.51 1.68 -5.59
CA GLU A 67 0.24 2.36 -5.86
C GLU A 67 -0.19 3.28 -4.72
N ILE A 68 0.02 2.85 -3.47
CA ILE A 68 -0.15 3.68 -2.27
C ILE A 68 0.76 4.91 -2.37
N GLN A 69 2.04 4.71 -2.67
CA GLN A 69 2.99 5.82 -2.74
C GLN A 69 2.63 6.82 -3.83
N THR A 70 2.15 6.37 -4.98
CA THR A 70 1.65 7.24 -6.06
C THR A 70 0.49 8.11 -5.56
N GLN A 71 -0.49 7.54 -4.87
CA GLN A 71 -1.59 8.32 -4.30
C GLN A 71 -1.14 9.31 -3.23
N ILE A 72 -0.24 8.90 -2.34
CA ILE A 72 0.29 9.82 -1.32
C ILE A 72 1.01 11.01 -1.97
N ASN A 73 1.79 10.74 -3.02
CA ASN A 73 2.46 11.80 -3.77
C ASN A 73 1.45 12.74 -4.45
N GLN A 74 0.35 12.23 -5.00
CA GLN A 74 -0.72 13.06 -5.58
C GLN A 74 -1.38 13.95 -4.54
N LEU A 75 -1.77 13.39 -3.38
CA LEU A 75 -2.36 14.15 -2.27
C LEU A 75 -1.41 15.23 -1.73
N SER A 76 -0.10 14.96 -1.75
CA SER A 76 0.92 15.94 -1.34
C SER A 76 1.04 17.12 -2.31
N VAL A 77 0.81 16.88 -3.60
CA VAL A 77 0.89 17.91 -4.64
C VAL A 77 -0.35 18.80 -4.66
N GLU A 78 -1.53 18.25 -4.35
CA GLU A 78 -2.79 19.03 -4.25
C GLU A 78 -2.84 19.94 -3.01
N SER A 79 -1.94 19.74 -2.04
CA SER A 79 -1.87 20.55 -0.82
C SER A 79 -0.93 21.78 -0.94
N CYS A 80 -0.43 22.09 -2.14
CA CYS A 80 0.42 23.25 -2.46
C CYS A 80 -0.33 24.23 -3.39
#